data_AF-A0A0N1B2Y0-F1
#
_entry.id   AF-A0A0N1B2Y0-F1
#
_cell.length_a   1.000
_cell.length_b   1.000
_cell.length_c   1.000
_cell.angle_alpha   90.00
_cell.angle_beta   90.00
_cell.angle_gamma   90.00
#
_symmetry.space_group_name_H-M   'P 1'
#
loop_
_entity.id
_entity.type
_entity.pdbx_description
1 polymer ?
#
loop_
_entity_poly.entity_id
_entity_poly.type
_entity_poly.pdbx_seq_one_letter_code
_entity_poly.pdbx_strand_id
1 'polypeptide(L)'
;MSENIREQSAPHLFKKGQSGNPSGRPKGIQNKSTTEFRETVRKLLEDNRENVAIWLAQVAEGTGDTKPDPAKAISLLRDLAEYAAPKLGRIEHVGDANSPIQTVTRIELVPMRENSTG
;
A
#
# COMPACT_ATOMS: atom_id res chain seq x y z
N MET A 1 -61.26 18.46 -28.46
CA MET A 1 -60.73 17.54 -27.43
C MET A 1 -59.23 17.47 -27.67
N SER A 2 -58.47 18.17 -26.84
CA SER A 2 -57.05 18.47 -27.07
C SER A 2 -56.22 17.55 -26.19
N GLU A 3 -55.43 16.67 -26.79
CA GLU A 3 -54.41 15.92 -26.06
C GLU A 3 -53.04 16.57 -26.24
N ASN A 4 -52.61 17.16 -25.13
CA ASN A 4 -51.39 17.90 -24.93
C ASN A 4 -50.26 16.89 -24.68
N ILE A 5 -49.36 16.73 -25.65
CA ILE A 5 -48.18 15.87 -25.53
C ILE A 5 -47.24 16.52 -24.49
N ARG A 6 -47.36 16.06 -23.24
CA ARG A 6 -46.47 16.46 -22.15
C ARG A 6 -45.09 15.84 -22.40
N GLU A 7 -44.19 16.71 -22.80
CA GLU A 7 -42.74 16.59 -22.75
C GLU A 7 -42.27 16.00 -21.41
N GLN A 8 -42.02 14.69 -21.40
CA GLN A 8 -41.39 14.01 -20.27
C GLN A 8 -39.88 14.21 -20.36
N SER A 9 -39.40 15.34 -19.85
CA SER A 9 -37.98 15.55 -19.58
C SER A 9 -37.62 14.83 -18.27
N ALA A 10 -36.68 13.88 -18.35
CA ALA A 10 -36.19 13.16 -17.17
C ALA A 10 -35.65 14.16 -16.12
N PRO A 11 -35.95 13.99 -14.82
CA PRO A 11 -35.43 14.86 -13.79
C PRO A 11 -33.92 14.66 -13.72
N HIS A 12 -33.21 15.72 -14.05
CA HIS A 12 -31.77 15.87 -13.92
C HIS A 12 -31.41 15.68 -12.45
N LEU A 13 -30.88 14.49 -12.12
CA LEU A 13 -30.55 14.01 -10.77
C LEU A 13 -29.41 14.79 -10.08
N PHE A 14 -29.07 15.98 -10.56
CA PHE A 14 -27.99 16.81 -10.03
C PHE A 14 -28.50 18.24 -9.85
N LYS A 15 -28.62 18.66 -8.58
CA LYS A 15 -28.89 20.07 -8.24
C LYS A 15 -27.61 20.87 -8.42
N LYS A 16 -27.65 21.91 -9.26
CA LYS A 16 -26.51 22.84 -9.45
C LYS A 16 -26.07 23.40 -8.09
N GLY A 17 -24.84 23.10 -7.68
CA GLY A 17 -24.28 23.50 -6.37
C GLY A 17 -24.25 22.42 -5.29
N GLN A 18 -24.83 21.24 -5.51
CA GLN A 18 -24.64 20.07 -4.64
C GLN A 18 -23.75 19.03 -5.34
N SER A 19 -22.62 18.70 -4.70
CA SER A 19 -21.83 17.54 -5.11
C SER A 19 -22.66 16.27 -4.94
N GLY A 20 -22.71 15.41 -5.96
CA GLY A 20 -23.30 14.07 -5.86
C GLY A 20 -22.52 13.13 -4.92
N ASN A 21 -21.35 13.56 -4.45
CA ASN A 21 -20.59 12.91 -3.39
C ASN A 21 -20.30 13.93 -2.27
N PRO A 22 -21.24 14.14 -1.32
CA PRO A 22 -21.10 15.12 -0.25
C PRO A 22 -19.98 14.78 0.75
N SER A 23 -19.56 13.51 0.83
CA SER A 23 -18.45 13.06 1.68
C SER A 23 -17.08 13.16 0.99
N GLY A 24 -17.04 13.55 -0.29
CA GLY A 24 -15.82 13.63 -1.07
C GLY A 24 -15.09 12.29 -1.18
N ARG A 25 -13.85 12.33 -1.67
CA ARG A 25 -12.96 11.17 -1.60
C ARG A 25 -12.53 10.97 -0.13
N PRO A 26 -12.68 9.78 0.46
CA PRO A 26 -12.25 9.51 1.83
C PRO A 26 -10.79 9.91 2.05
N LYS A 27 -10.52 10.68 3.11
CA LYS A 27 -9.17 11.06 3.52
C LYS A 27 -8.34 9.78 3.76
N GLY A 28 -7.18 9.69 3.12
CA GLY A 28 -6.25 8.56 3.27
C GLY A 28 -6.32 7.48 2.20
N ILE A 29 -7.28 7.52 1.26
CA ILE A 29 -7.27 6.60 0.12
C ILE A 29 -6.08 6.93 -0.79
N GLN A 30 -5.16 5.99 -0.91
CA GLN A 30 -3.99 6.06 -1.77
C GLN A 30 -4.39 6.40 -3.21
N ASN A 31 -3.61 7.23 -3.90
CA ASN A 31 -3.89 7.57 -5.30
C ASN A 31 -4.03 6.28 -6.12
N LYS A 32 -5.11 6.17 -6.91
CA LYS A 32 -5.42 4.97 -7.70
C LYS A 32 -4.23 4.60 -8.59
N SER A 33 -3.61 5.62 -9.19
CA SER A 33 -2.39 5.47 -10.00
C SER A 33 -1.21 4.89 -9.22
N THR A 34 -1.06 5.22 -7.94
CA THR A 34 0.02 4.68 -7.10
C THR A 34 -0.23 3.22 -6.73
N THR A 35 -1.49 2.82 -6.53
CA THR A 35 -1.85 1.41 -6.26
C THR A 35 -1.65 0.55 -7.51
N GLU A 36 -2.20 0.98 -8.64
CA GLU A 36 -2.07 0.30 -9.93
C GLU A 36 -0.61 0.15 -10.37
N PHE A 37 0.22 1.18 -10.13
CA PHE A 37 1.65 1.11 -10.37
C PHE A 37 2.35 0.06 -9.51
N ARG A 38 2.05 0.00 -8.20
CA ARG A 38 2.63 -1.02 -7.31
C ARG A 38 2.24 -2.42 -7.73
N GLU A 39 0.97 -2.63 -8.09
CA GLU A 39 0.48 -3.92 -8.59
C GLU A 39 1.19 -4.32 -9.88
N THR A 40 1.37 -3.38 -10.81
CA THR A 40 2.11 -3.60 -12.07
C THR A 40 3.56 -4.01 -11.80
N VAL A 41 4.27 -3.26 -10.94
CA VAL A 41 5.67 -3.57 -10.58
C VAL A 41 5.77 -4.93 -9.90
N ARG A 42 4.85 -5.25 -8.99
CA ARG A 42 4.79 -6.55 -8.34
C ARG A 42 4.62 -7.68 -9.35
N LYS A 43 3.67 -7.54 -10.28
CA LYS A 43 3.42 -8.54 -11.32
C LYS A 43 4.64 -8.74 -12.23
N LEU A 44 5.28 -7.65 -12.65
CA LEU A 44 6.51 -7.70 -13.44
C LEU A 44 7.61 -8.50 -12.73
N LEU A 45 7.81 -8.26 -11.44
CA LEU A 45 8.79 -9.00 -10.65
C LEU A 45 8.39 -10.47 -10.48
N GLU A 46 7.11 -10.76 -10.21
CA GLU A 46 6.61 -12.12 -10.05
C GLU A 46 6.75 -12.96 -11.33
N ASP A 47 6.47 -12.36 -12.49
CA ASP A 47 6.56 -12.98 -13.81
C ASP A 47 8.02 -13.24 -14.23
N ASN A 48 8.98 -12.53 -13.62
CA ASN A 48 10.41 -12.60 -13.95
C ASN A 48 11.27 -13.16 -12.83
N ARG A 49 10.69 -13.78 -11.80
CA ARG A 49 11.42 -14.29 -10.62
C ARG A 49 12.64 -15.14 -10.97
N GLU A 50 12.51 -16.01 -11.97
CA GLU A 50 13.60 -16.89 -12.44
C GLU A 50 14.70 -16.11 -13.17
N ASN A 51 14.35 -15.02 -13.84
CA ASN A 51 15.28 -14.19 -14.61
C ASN A 51 16.09 -13.22 -13.75
N VAL A 52 15.57 -12.80 -12.59
CA VAL A 52 16.24 -11.80 -11.73
C VAL A 52 17.65 -12.25 -11.33
N ALA A 53 17.82 -13.53 -10.98
CA ALA A 53 19.14 -14.06 -10.64
C ALA A 53 20.10 -14.03 -11.84
N ILE A 54 19.59 -14.35 -13.04
CA ILE A 54 20.36 -14.33 -14.28
C ILE A 54 20.81 -12.90 -14.59
N TRP A 55 19.91 -11.92 -14.52
CA TRP A 55 20.24 -10.53 -14.81
C TRP A 55 21.25 -9.95 -13.84
N LEU A 56 21.13 -10.26 -12.54
CA LEU A 56 22.11 -9.84 -11.54
C LEU A 56 23.49 -10.45 -11.82
N ALA A 57 23.56 -11.72 -12.22
CA ALA A 57 24.81 -12.37 -12.63
C ALA A 57 25.39 -11.71 -13.89
N GLN A 58 24.55 -11.42 -14.90
CA GLN A 58 24.99 -10.73 -16.12
C GLN A 58 25.54 -9.34 -15.86
N VAL A 59 24.98 -8.59 -14.89
CA VAL A 59 25.53 -7.30 -14.47
C VAL A 59 26.86 -7.49 -13.73
N ALA A 60 26.95 -8.48 -12.84
CA ALA A 60 28.16 -8.74 -12.07
C ALA A 60 29.33 -9.21 -12.95
N GLU A 61 29.06 -10.11 -13.90
CA GLU A 61 30.05 -10.80 -14.72
C GLU A 61 30.27 -10.12 -16.08
N GLY A 62 29.33 -9.28 -16.51
CA GLY A 62 29.32 -8.69 -17.84
C GLY A 62 28.79 -9.67 -18.90
N THR A 63 28.20 -9.13 -19.97
CA THR A 63 27.71 -9.91 -21.11
C THR A 63 27.93 -9.16 -22.42
N GLY A 64 28.51 -9.84 -23.40
CA GLY A 64 28.84 -9.25 -24.70
C GLY A 64 29.81 -8.08 -24.53
N ASP A 65 29.39 -6.90 -24.99
CA ASP A 65 30.15 -5.64 -24.86
C ASP A 65 30.01 -4.98 -23.48
N THR A 66 29.20 -5.55 -22.59
CA THR A 66 28.96 -4.99 -21.25
C THR A 66 30.06 -5.42 -20.29
N LYS A 67 30.70 -4.45 -19.64
CA LYS A 67 31.74 -4.72 -18.63
C LYS A 67 31.13 -5.28 -17.33
N PRO A 68 31.84 -6.17 -16.63
CA PRO A 68 31.45 -6.64 -15.30
C PRO A 68 31.37 -5.48 -14.30
N ASP A 69 30.26 -5.41 -13.57
CA ASP A 69 30.07 -4.47 -12.45
C ASP A 69 29.37 -5.17 -11.25
N PRO A 70 30.13 -5.92 -10.43
CA PRO A 70 29.61 -6.58 -9.24
C PRO A 70 29.01 -5.61 -8.21
N ALA A 71 29.57 -4.40 -8.11
CA ALA A 71 29.09 -3.38 -7.17
C ALA A 71 27.69 -2.91 -7.57
N LYS A 72 27.45 -2.72 -8.87
CA LYS A 72 26.13 -2.38 -9.39
C LYS A 72 25.12 -3.50 -9.18
N ALA A 73 25.50 -4.76 -9.37
CA ALA A 73 24.62 -5.90 -9.10
C ALA A 73 24.17 -5.93 -7.62
N ILE A 74 25.08 -5.73 -6.68
CA ILE A 74 24.76 -5.67 -5.24
C ILE A 74 23.84 -4.48 -4.93
N SER A 75 24.07 -3.33 -5.56
CA SER A 75 23.22 -2.15 -5.40
C SER A 75 21.79 -2.41 -5.89
N LEU A 76 21.62 -3.03 -7.06
CA LEU A 76 20.30 -3.42 -7.58
C LEU A 76 19.60 -4.43 -6.67
N LEU A 77 20.34 -5.40 -6.10
CA LEU A 77 19.79 -6.35 -5.14
C LEU A 77 19.28 -5.64 -3.88
N ARG A 78 20.02 -4.66 -3.35
CA ARG A 78 19.59 -3.84 -2.21
C ARG A 78 18.27 -3.13 -2.53
N ASP A 79 18.16 -2.52 -3.69
CA ASP A 79 16.96 -1.80 -4.11
C ASP A 79 15.75 -2.74 -4.22
N LEU A 80 15.95 -3.97 -4.72
CA LEU A 80 14.90 -4.99 -4.77
C LEU A 80 14.50 -5.48 -3.37
N ALA A 81 15.46 -5.61 -2.45
CA ALA A 81 15.19 -6.04 -1.08
C ALA A 81 14.25 -5.09 -0.33
N GLU A 82 14.24 -3.80 -0.67
CA GLU A 82 13.31 -2.81 -0.11
C GLU A 82 11.83 -3.09 -0.43
N TYR A 83 11.55 -3.88 -1.47
CA TYR A 83 10.20 -4.29 -1.86
C TYR A 83 9.84 -5.67 -1.30
N ALA A 84 10.83 -6.51 -0.97
CA ALA A 84 10.63 -7.83 -0.39
C ALA A 84 10.34 -7.76 1.12
N ALA A 85 11.03 -6.87 1.84
CA ALA A 85 10.73 -6.58 3.23
C ALA A 85 9.82 -5.34 3.32
N PRO A 86 8.69 -5.37 4.03
CA PRO A 86 7.92 -4.16 4.25
C PRO A 86 8.84 -3.10 4.85
N LYS A 87 9.07 -1.99 4.14
CA LYS A 87 9.80 -0.83 4.69
C LYS A 87 9.23 -0.56 6.07
N LEU A 88 10.06 -0.62 7.10
CA LEU A 88 9.65 -0.23 8.44
C LEU A 88 9.10 1.20 8.30
N GLY A 89 7.78 1.34 8.36
CA GLY A 89 7.16 2.65 8.35
C GLY A 89 7.76 3.41 9.51
N ARG A 90 8.40 4.55 9.24
CA ARG A 90 8.87 5.41 10.32
C ARG A 90 7.63 5.91 11.06
N ILE A 91 7.35 5.32 12.22
CA ILE A 91 6.31 5.79 13.12
C ILE A 91 6.98 6.83 14.03
N GLU A 92 6.81 8.11 13.70
CA GLU A 92 7.08 9.19 14.67
C GLU A 92 5.89 9.29 15.62
N HIS A 93 6.10 8.89 16.88
CA HIS A 93 5.17 9.20 17.95
C HIS A 93 5.45 10.62 18.45
N VAL A 94 4.62 11.59 18.07
CA VAL A 94 4.68 12.95 18.63
C VAL A 94 3.68 13.00 19.78
N GLY A 95 4.17 12.88 21.02
CA GLY A 95 3.38 13.15 22.21
C GLY A 95 3.41 14.64 22.53
N ASP A 96 2.58 15.44 21.88
CA ASP A 96 2.40 16.84 22.25
C ASP A 96 1.28 17.01 23.29
N ALA A 97 1.17 18.19 23.90
CA ALA A 97 0.18 18.47 24.94
C ALA A 97 -1.29 18.35 24.45
N ASN A 98 -1.53 18.47 23.14
CA ASN A 98 -2.85 18.34 22.51
C ASN A 98 -3.11 16.92 21.98
N SER A 99 -2.07 16.11 21.78
CA SER A 99 -2.10 14.73 21.25
C SER A 99 -1.16 13.80 22.04
N PRO A 100 -1.44 13.54 23.33
CA PRO A 100 -0.58 12.69 24.15
C PRO A 100 -0.69 11.22 23.72
N ILE A 101 0.44 10.51 23.79
CA ILE A 101 0.48 9.06 23.60
C ILE A 101 -0.21 8.41 24.80
N GLN A 102 -1.29 7.66 24.57
CA GLN A 102 -1.99 6.91 25.61
C GLN A 102 -1.65 5.42 25.51
N THR A 103 -1.21 4.82 26.62
CA THR A 103 -0.95 3.39 26.72
C THR A 103 -1.99 2.75 27.63
N VAL A 104 -2.80 1.83 27.09
CA VAL A 104 -3.77 1.06 27.88
C VAL A 104 -3.16 -0.29 28.24
N THR A 105 -2.86 -0.49 29.52
CA THR A 105 -2.36 -1.77 30.02
C THR A 105 -3.49 -2.49 30.75
N ARG A 106 -3.88 -3.66 30.25
CA ARG A 106 -4.83 -4.55 30.92
C ARG A 106 -4.05 -5.59 31.72
N ILE A 107 -4.26 -5.63 33.02
CA ILE A 107 -3.71 -6.64 33.91
C ILE A 107 -4.84 -7.59 34.29
N GLU A 108 -4.66 -8.87 34.03
CA GLU A 108 -5.59 -9.93 34.46
C GLU A 108 -4.89 -10.79 35.51
N LEU A 109 -5.55 -10.96 36.66
CA LEU A 109 -5.09 -11.85 37.72
C LEU A 109 -5.47 -13.27 37.33
N VAL A 110 -4.48 -14.08 36.96
CA VAL A 110 -4.68 -15.52 36.76
C VAL A 110 -4.52 -16.22 38.11
N PRO A 111 -5.50 -17.02 38.56
CA PRO A 111 -5.35 -17.78 39.78
C PRO A 111 -4.18 -18.76 39.65
N MET A 112 -3.31 -18.77 40.66
CA MET A 112 -2.20 -19.72 40.75
C MET A 112 -2.80 -21.12 40.88
N ARG A 113 -2.43 -22.04 39.98
CA ARG A 113 -2.87 -23.44 40.08
C ARG A 113 -2.40 -23.97 41.43
N GLU A 114 -3.33 -24.41 42.28
CA GLU A 114 -3.00 -25.17 43.47
C GLU A 114 -2.25 -26.42 43.02
N ASN A 115 -0.98 -26.53 43.45
CA ASN A 115 -0.28 -27.80 43.36
C ASN A 115 -0.99 -28.75 44.33
N SER A 116 -1.82 -29.63 43.76
CA SER A 116 -2.44 -30.75 44.47
C SER A 116 -1.36 -31.57 45.15
N THR A 117 -1.19 -31.38 46.45
CA THR A 117 -0.40 -32.29 47.28
C THR A 117 -1.34 -33.45 47.60
N GLY A 118 -0.98 -34.64 47.12
CA GLY A 118 -1.69 -35.89 47.41
C GLY A 118 -1.48 -36.37 48.84
#